data_AF-A0A970F9Q0-F1
#
_entry.id   AF-A0A970F9Q0-F1
#
_cell.length_a   1.000
_cell.length_b   1.000
_cell.length_c   1.000
_cell.angle_alpha   90.00
_cell.angle_beta   90.00
_cell.angle_gamma   90.00
#
_symmetry.space_group_name_H-M   'P 1'
#
loop_
_entity.id
_entity.type
_entity.pdbx_description
1 polymer ?
#
loop_
_entity_poly.entity_id
_entity_poly.type
_entity_poly.pdbx_seq_one_letter_code
_entity_poly.pdbx_strand_id
1 'polypeptide(L)' 'MKLVITIIQDTEVTQKLNTLTENGFSATKLASTGGFLKAGNTTLLIGVDDHKLESLMQLLEGATVFVLNVERFERI' A
#
# COMPACT_ATOMS: atom_id res chain seq x y z
N MET A 1 -5.68 -14.01 3.02
CA MET A 1 -5.00 -13.01 2.17
C MET A 1 -5.81 -11.74 2.17
N LYS A 2 -5.14 -10.58 2.21
CA LYS A 2 -5.74 -9.26 2.03
C LYS A 2 -5.13 -8.54 0.84
N LEU A 3 -5.90 -7.63 0.28
CA LEU A 3 -5.40 -6.56 -0.58
C LEU A 3 -5.46 -5.26 0.22
N VAL A 4 -4.31 -4.66 0.44
CA VAL A 4 -4.19 -3.35 1.07
C VAL A 4 -4.04 -2.29 -0.02
N ILE A 5 -4.91 -1.28 0.04
CA ILE A 5 -4.88 -0.11 -0.83
C ILE A 5 -4.53 1.07 0.06
N THR A 6 -3.41 1.74 -0.20
CA THR A 6 -2.95 2.86 0.62
C THR A 6 -2.64 4.07 -0.23
N ILE A 7 -2.99 5.26 0.25
CA ILE A 7 -2.76 6.54 -0.43
C ILE A 7 -1.67 7.29 0.33
N ILE A 8 -0.59 7.63 -0.36
CA ILE A 8 0.64 8.22 0.19
C ILE A 8 0.98 9.49 -0.60
N GLN A 9 1.54 10.49 0.08
CA GLN A 9 2.02 11.71 -0.59
C GLN A 9 3.24 11.39 -1.47
N ASP A 10 3.32 11.98 -2.66
CA ASP A 10 4.37 11.66 -3.64
C ASP A 10 5.80 11.86 -3.09
N THR A 11 5.99 12.80 -2.17
CA THR A 11 7.26 13.09 -1.49
C THR A 11 7.75 11.93 -0.60
N GLU A 12 6.85 11.09 -0.10
CA GLU A 12 7.15 10.01 0.86
C GLU A 12 7.19 8.63 0.21
N VAL A 13 6.68 8.50 -1.02
CA VAL A 13 6.49 7.21 -1.69
C VAL A 13 7.77 6.40 -1.81
N THR A 14 8.87 7.04 -2.21
CA THR A 14 10.15 6.34 -2.40
C THR A 14 10.65 5.75 -1.08
N GLN A 15 10.59 6.52 0.02
CA GLN A 15 10.99 6.04 1.34
C GLN A 15 10.09 4.88 1.81
N LYS A 16 8.76 5.03 1.67
CA LYS A 16 7.82 3.96 2.06
C LYS A 16 8.01 2.70 1.22
N LEU A 17 8.22 2.80 -0.10
CA LEU A 17 8.47 1.64 -0.96
C LEU A 17 9.77 0.90 -0.60
N ASN A 18 10.83 1.63 -0.29
CA ASN A 18 12.09 1.02 0.15
C ASN A 18 11.88 0.26 1.46
N THR A 19 11.25 0.90 2.44
CA THR A 19 10.94 0.28 3.75
C THR A 19 10.07 -0.97 3.59
N LEU A 20 9.04 -0.93 2.74
CA LEU A 20 8.19 -2.08 2.44
C LEU A 20 9.00 -3.23 1.83
N THR A 21 9.86 -2.91 0.85
CA THR A 21 10.70 -3.90 0.16
C THR A 21 11.69 -4.55 1.11
N GLU A 22 12.34 -3.77 1.98
CA GLU A 22 13.26 -4.25 3.02
C GLU A 22 12.58 -5.20 4.02
N ASN A 23 11.28 -4.99 4.29
CA ASN A 23 10.47 -5.85 5.14
C ASN A 23 9.78 -7.00 4.37
N GLY A 24 10.13 -7.21 3.10
CA GLY A 24 9.64 -8.33 2.29
C GLY A 24 8.21 -8.16 1.75
N PHE A 25 7.67 -6.93 1.75
CA PHE A 25 6.41 -6.62 1.09
C PHE A 25 6.63 -6.16 -0.35
N SER A 26 5.76 -6.61 -1.25
CA SER A 26 5.74 -6.17 -2.65
C SER A 26 4.54 -5.26 -2.89
N ALA A 27 4.75 -4.16 -3.61
CA ALA A 27 3.72 -3.17 -3.88
C ALA A 27 3.66 -2.81 -5.37
N THR A 28 2.46 -2.64 -5.90
CA THR A 28 2.23 -2.04 -7.22
C THR A 28 1.90 -0.57 -7.03
N LYS A 29 2.65 0.31 -7.70
CA LYS A 29 2.48 1.76 -7.65
C LYS A 29 1.53 2.24 -8.74
N LEU A 30 0.54 3.07 -8.38
CA LEU A 30 -0.29 3.82 -9.31
C LEU A 30 -0.14 5.33 -9.04
N ALA A 31 0.14 6.09 -10.09
CA ALA A 31 0.01 7.55 -10.02
C ALA A 31 -1.47 7.91 -9.89
N SER A 32 -1.81 8.76 -8.92
CA SER A 32 -3.18 9.17 -8.64
C SER A 32 -3.27 10.66 -8.30
N THR A 33 -4.49 11.19 -8.26
CA THR A 33 -4.73 12.60 -7.91
C THR A 33 -5.84 12.64 -6.87
N GLY A 34 -5.62 13.40 -5.79
CA GLY A 34 -6.63 13.60 -4.76
C GLY A 34 -7.81 14.42 -5.29
N GLY A 35 -9.04 13.92 -5.14
CA GLY A 35 -10.23 14.60 -5.68
C GLY A 35 -10.53 15.96 -5.04
N PHE A 36 -10.12 16.18 -3.79
CA PHE A 36 -10.36 17.43 -3.06
C PHE A 36 -9.31 18.50 -3.39
N LEU A 37 -8.04 18.24 -3.09
CA LEU A 37 -6.95 19.21 -3.30
C LEU A 37 -6.48 19.29 -4.76
N LYS A 38 -6.90 18.35 -5.63
CA LYS A 38 -6.43 18.19 -7.01
C LYS A 38 -4.90 18.08 -7.13
N ALA A 39 -4.23 17.68 -6.05
CA ALA A 39 -2.80 17.47 -5.97
C ALA A 39 -2.45 16.01 -6.27
N GLY A 40 -1.26 15.81 -6.85
CA GLY A 40 -0.70 14.48 -7.10
C GLY A 40 -0.46 13.72 -5.80
N ASN A 41 -0.79 12.43 -5.83
CA ASN A 41 -0.44 11.47 -4.80
C ASN A 41 -0.20 10.11 -5.45
N THR A 42 0.15 9.13 -4.62
CA THR A 42 0.40 7.78 -5.10
C THR A 42 -0.47 6.82 -4.34
N THR A 43 -1.12 5.93 -5.08
CA THR A 43 -1.81 4.77 -4.53
C THR A 43 -0.91 3.55 -4.64
N LEU A 44 -0.72 2.81 -3.55
CA LEU A 44 -0.05 1.51 -3.56
C LEU A 44 -1.07 0.39 -3.37
N LEU A 45 -0.92 -0.67 -4.15
CA LEU A 45 -1.65 -1.93 -4.00
C LEU A 45 -0.69 -2.99 -3.46
N ILE A 46 -1.02 -3.58 -2.32
CA ILE A 46 -0.15 -4.50 -1.60
C ILE A 46 -0.94 -5.77 -1.29
N GLY A 47 -0.54 -6.90 -1.89
CA GLY A 47 -1.04 -8.21 -1.51
C GLY A 47 -0.30 -8.69 -0.26
N VAL A 48 -1.03 -9.11 0.78
CA VAL A 48 -0.44 -9.51 2.05
C VAL A 48 -1.15 -10.72 2.66
N ASP A 49 -0.39 -11.62 3.28
CA ASP A 49 -0.96 -12.70 4.08
C ASP A 49 -1.61 -12.14 5.36
N ASP A 50 -2.67 -12.78 5.84
CA ASP A 50 -3.45 -12.25 6.96
C ASP A 50 -2.59 -12.07 8.23
N HIS A 51 -1.62 -12.96 8.47
CA HIS A 51 -0.73 -12.91 9.63
C HIS A 51 0.33 -11.78 9.56
N LYS A 52 0.55 -11.18 8.39
CA LYS A 52 1.50 -10.06 8.20
C LYS A 52 0.81 -8.70 8.12
N LEU A 53 -0.53 -8.67 8.17
CA LEU A 53 -1.31 -7.45 8.03
C LEU A 53 -0.91 -6.40 9.08
N GLU A 54 -0.82 -6.79 10.35
CA GLU A 54 -0.46 -5.87 11.44
C GLU A 54 0.91 -5.22 11.22
N SER A 55 1.92 -6.01 10.83
CA SER A 55 3.25 -5.48 10.52
C SER A 55 3.21 -4.51 9.33
N LEU A 56 2.42 -4.80 8.31
CA LEU A 56 2.23 -3.87 7.19
C LEU A 56 1.54 -2.58 7.64
N MET A 57 0.52 -2.66 8.50
CA MET A 57 -0.19 -1.49 9.04
C MET A 57 0.73 -0.57 9.83
N GLN A 58 1.67 -1.12 10.60
CA GLN A 58 2.69 -0.34 11.31
C GLN A 58 3.59 0.45 10.35
N LEU A 59 4.02 -0.16 9.24
CA LEU A 59 4.84 0.52 8.23
C LEU A 59 4.06 1.59 7.44
N LEU A 60 2.74 1.47 7.39
CA LEU A 60 1.84 2.39 6.69
C LEU A 60 1.24 3.46 7.61
N GLU A 61 1.68 3.58 8.86
CA GLU A 61 1.17 4.55 9.82
C GLU A 61 1.11 5.98 9.23
N GLY A 62 0.02 6.68 9.55
CA GLY A 62 -0.28 8.02 9.05
C GLY A 62 -0.82 8.10 7.63
N ALA A 63 -0.92 6.97 6.91
CA ALA A 63 -1.56 6.92 5.59
C ALA A 63 -3.04 6.54 5.67
N THR A 64 -3.81 6.92 4.64
CA THR A 64 -5.16 6.40 4.44
C THR A 64 -5.06 4.98 3.88
N VAL A 65 -5.65 4.00 4.57
CA VAL A 65 -5.55 2.59 4.22
C VAL A 65 -6.93 1.93 4.14
N PHE A 66 -7.14 1.15 3.09
CA PHE A 66 -8.26 0.24 2.93
C PHE A 66 -7.76 -1.20 2.92
N VAL A 67 -8.44 -2.09 3.64
CA VAL A 67 -8.11 -3.53 3.69
C VAL A 67 -9.28 -4.31 3.11
N LEU A 68 -9.04 -5.02 2.01
CA LEU A 68 -10.03 -5.81 1.32
C LEU A 68 -9.73 -7.29 1.51
N ASN A 69 -10.78 -8.10 1.67
CA ASN A 69 -10.66 -9.55 1.70
C ASN A 69 -10.42 -10.09 0.29
N VAL A 70 -9.47 -11.00 0.15
CA VAL A 70 -9.16 -11.67 -1.12
C VAL A 70 -9.50 -13.14 -0.99
N GLU A 71 -10.47 -13.62 -1.79
CA GLU A 71 -10.90 -15.03 -1.78
C GLU A 71 -9.89 -15.95 -2.48
N ARG A 72 -9.25 -15.47 -3.56
CA ARG A 72 -8.27 -16.22 -4.33
C ARG A 72 -7.14 -15.31 -4.78
N PHE A 73 -5.90 -15.78 -4.64
CA PHE A 73 -4.70 -15.12 -5.13
C PHE A 73 -3.90 -16.10 -5.97
N GLU A 74 -3.49 -15.67 -7.16
CA GLU A 74 -2.71 -16.48 -8.08
C GLU A 74 -1.49 -15.71 -8.57
N ARG A 75 -0.37 -16.41 -8.64
CA ARG A 75 0.84 -15.92 -9.28
C ARG A 75 1.13 -16.86 -10.45
N ILE A 76 0.96 -16.34 -11.66
CA ILE A 76 1.24 -17.03 -12.92
C ILE A 76 2.73 -16.92 -13.24
#